data_AF-A0A524LTB5-F1
#
_entry.id   AF-A0A524LTB5-F1
#
_cell.length_a   1.000
_cell.length_b   1.000
_cell.length_c   1.000
_cell.angle_alpha   90.00
_cell.angle_beta   90.00
_cell.angle_gamma   90.00
#
_symmetry.space_group_name_H-M   'P 1'
#
loop_
_entity.id
_entity.type
_entity.pdbx_description
1 polymer ?
#
loop_
_entity_poly.entity_id
_entity_poly.type
_entity_poly.pdbx_seq_one_letter_code
_entity_poly.pdbx_strand_id
1 'polypeptide(L)' 'GMTRRKLVEFIKNKANVDDRKIDDVQVMDIYSFITVPFREAEQILEAFKKENTGKRKLVEVANTKDKSQRRK' A
#
# COMPACT_ATOMS: atom_id res chain seq x y z
N GLY A 1 -4.78 -14.74 -6.91
CA GLY A 1 -4.02 -13.51 -7.18
C GLY A 1 -4.61 -12.34 -6.44
N MET A 2 -3.77 -11.37 -6.06
CA MET A 2 -4.23 -10.09 -5.51
C MET A 2 -4.95 -9.31 -6.62
N THR A 3 -6.03 -8.62 -6.27
CA THR A 3 -6.75 -7.74 -7.22
C THR A 3 -6.85 -6.36 -6.59
N ARG A 4 -7.07 -5.31 -7.40
CA ARG A 4 -7.19 -3.94 -6.90
C ARG A 4 -8.21 -3.83 -5.77
N ARG A 5 -9.40 -4.44 -5.96
CA ARG A 5 -10.46 -4.45 -4.94
C ARG A 5 -10.03 -5.13 -3.64
N LYS A 6 -9.44 -6.33 -3.74
CA LYS A 6 -8.97 -7.07 -2.55
C LYS A 6 -7.86 -6.31 -1.81
N LEU A 7 -7.00 -5.60 -2.52
CA LEU A 7 -5.94 -4.79 -1.91
C LEU A 7 -6.51 -3.58 -1.16
N VAL A 8 -7.41 -2.83 -1.80
CA VAL A 8 -8.09 -1.69 -1.17
C VAL A 8 -8.87 -2.14 0.07
N GLU A 9 -9.62 -3.24 -0.03
CA GLU A 9 -10.38 -3.81 1.08
C GLU A 9 -9.47 -4.26 2.23
N PHE A 10 -8.34 -4.89 1.90
CA PHE A 10 -7.34 -5.29 2.88
C PHE A 10 -6.75 -4.10 3.65
N ILE A 11 -6.37 -3.04 2.94
CA ILE A 11 -5.84 -1.81 3.54
C ILE A 11 -6.92 -1.13 4.40
N LYS A 12 -8.15 -1.02 3.89
CA LYS A 12 -9.29 -0.43 4.61
C LYS A 12 -9.55 -1.15 5.92
N ASN A 13 -9.64 -2.48 5.89
CA ASN A 13 -9.91 -3.28 7.09
C ASN A 13 -8.77 -3.21 8.11
N LYS A 14 -7.52 -3.11 7.65
CA LYS A 14 -6.35 -3.11 8.55
C LYS A 14 -6.04 -1.74 9.12
N ALA A 15 -6.03 -0.73 8.27
CA ALA A 15 -5.60 0.61 8.61
C ALA A 15 -6.76 1.57 8.87
N ASN A 16 -8.03 1.16 8.70
CA ASN A 16 -9.21 2.03 8.82
C ASN A 16 -9.15 3.27 7.92
N VAL A 17 -8.68 3.09 6.68
CA VAL A 17 -8.60 4.13 5.65
C VAL A 17 -9.76 3.99 4.68
N ASP A 18 -10.39 5.11 4.33
CA ASP A 18 -11.48 5.17 3.35
C ASP A 18 -10.95 4.84 1.94
N ASP A 19 -11.69 4.03 1.19
CA ASP A 19 -11.34 3.61 -0.17
C ASP A 19 -11.20 4.79 -1.14
N ARG A 20 -11.89 5.91 -0.89
CA ARG A 20 -11.78 7.16 -1.66
C ARG A 20 -10.45 7.89 -1.46
N LYS A 21 -9.62 7.46 -0.49
CA LYS A 21 -8.28 8.01 -0.24
C LYS A 21 -7.18 7.19 -0.89
N ILE A 22 -7.52 6.09 -1.56
CA ILE A 22 -6.56 5.17 -2.16
C ILE A 22 -6.67 5.28 -3.69
N ASP A 23 -5.70 5.98 -4.27
CA ASP A 23 -5.60 6.27 -5.69
C ASP A 23 -4.48 5.44 -6.36
N ASP A 24 -4.42 5.48 -7.70
CA ASP A 24 -3.37 4.85 -8.53
C ASP A 24 -2.99 3.41 -8.15
N VAL A 25 -4.00 2.57 -7.87
CA VAL A 25 -3.76 1.19 -7.44
C VAL A 25 -3.15 0.36 -8.57
N GLN A 26 -1.88 -0.01 -8.39
CA GLN A 26 -1.10 -0.85 -9.30
C GLN A 26 -0.76 -2.17 -8.62
N VAL A 27 -1.30 -3.28 -9.13
CA VAL A 27 -1.02 -4.62 -8.62
C VAL A 27 -0.03 -5.29 -9.56
N MET A 28 1.17 -5.58 -9.06
CA MET A 28 2.19 -6.36 -9.77
C MET A 28 2.26 -7.78 -9.16
N ASP A 29 3.11 -8.64 -9.72
CA ASP A 29 3.21 -10.04 -9.28
C ASP A 29 3.82 -10.19 -7.87
N ILE A 30 4.75 -9.30 -7.51
CA ILE A 30 5.53 -9.40 -6.25
C ILE A 30 5.14 -8.31 -5.24
N TYR A 31 4.73 -7.14 -5.74
CA TYR A 31 4.40 -5.98 -4.91
C TYR A 31 3.21 -5.23 -5.49
N SER A 32 2.63 -4.35 -4.70
CA SER A 32 1.57 -3.45 -5.16
C SER A 32 1.90 -2.04 -4.72
N PHE A 33 1.49 -1.07 -5.53
CA PHE A 33 1.62 0.33 -5.20
C PHE A 33 0.26 1.01 -5.15
N ILE A 34 0.18 2.00 -4.27
CA ILE A 34 -0.97 2.88 -4.11
C ILE A 34 -0.45 4.32 -3.93
N THR A 35 -1.29 5.28 -4.27
CA THR A 35 -1.13 6.68 -3.88
C THR A 35 -2.15 6.98 -2.80
N VAL A 36 -1.71 7.61 -1.71
CA VAL A 36 -2.58 8.06 -0.61
C VAL A 36 -2.09 9.42 -0.12
N PRO A 37 -2.96 10.26 0.48
CA PRO A 37 -2.49 11.48 1.15
C PRO A 37 -1.61 11.15 2.36
N PHE A 38 -0.80 12.13 2.79
CA PHE A 38 0.23 11.94 3.81
C PHE A 38 -0.31 11.34 5.12
N ARG A 39 -1.43 11.87 5.62
CA ARG A 39 -2.06 11.43 6.87
C ARG A 39 -2.44 9.95 6.83
N GLU A 40 -3.08 9.54 5.74
CA GLU A 40 -3.49 8.16 5.52
C GLU A 40 -2.28 7.25 5.31
N ALA A 41 -1.21 7.75 4.68
CA ALA A 41 0.06 7.03 4.56
C ALA A 41 0.66 6.69 5.93
N GLU A 42 0.70 7.66 6.85
CA GLU A 42 1.18 7.43 8.22
C GLU A 42 0.32 6.39 8.95
N GLN A 43 -1.01 6.54 8.85
CA GLN A 43 -1.96 5.60 9.46
C GLN A 43 -1.77 4.16 8.95
N ILE A 44 -1.55 3.99 7.64
CA ILE A 44 -1.25 2.69 7.03
C ILE A 44 0.09 2.16 7.56
N LEU A 45 1.16 2.96 7.50
CA LEU A 45 2.48 2.54 7.98
C LEU A 45 2.45 2.09 9.44
N GLU A 46 1.72 2.79 10.31
CA GLU A 46 1.57 2.42 11.72
C GLU A 46 0.73 1.15 11.93
N ALA A 47 -0.38 1.01 11.21
CA ALA A 47 -1.24 -0.17 11.30
C ALA A 47 -0.49 -1.45 10.92
N PHE A 48 0.36 -1.39 9.89
CA PHE A 48 1.14 -2.52 9.41
C PHE A 48 2.47 -2.73 10.17
N LYS A 49 3.02 -1.71 10.83
CA LYS A 49 4.20 -1.87 11.73
C LYS A 49 3.93 -2.86 12.87
N LYS A 50 2.71 -2.86 13.41
CA LYS A 50 2.30 -3.73 14.53
C LYS A 50 2.11 -5.20 14.11
N GLU A 51 2.04 -5.47 12.81
CA GLU A 51 1.80 -6.80 12.24
C GLU A 51 3.09 -7.43 11.67
N ASN A 52 4.26 -6.90 12.02
CA ASN A 52 5.54 -7.52 11.67
C ASN A 52 5.72 -8.86 12.43
N THR A 53 5.07 -9.90 11.94
CA THR A 53 5.31 -11.29 12.34
C THR A 53 6.58 -11.78 11.62
N GLY A 54 7.74 -11.19 11.97
CA GLY A 54 9.05 -11.59 11.44
C GLY A 54 9.92 -10.44 10.89
N LYS A 55 10.91 -10.79 10.05
CA LYS A 55 11.98 -9.87 9.57
C LYS A 55 11.63 -9.04 8.33
N ARG A 56 10.47 -9.24 7.68
CA ARG A 56 10.11 -8.55 6.43
C ARG A 56 8.98 -7.54 6.68
N LYS A 57 9.24 -6.27 6.37
CA LYS A 57 8.24 -5.21 6.38
C LYS A 57 7.20 -5.49 5.29
N LEU A 58 5.92 -5.47 5.65
CA LEU A 58 4.82 -5.66 4.69
C LEU A 58 4.52 -4.40 3.88
N VAL A 59 4.78 -3.21 4.44
CA VAL A 59 4.50 -1.92 3.80
C VAL A 59 5.67 -0.97 4.03
N GLU A 60 6.04 -0.23 2.99
CA GLU A 60 7.03 0.85 3.05
C GLU A 60 6.68 1.98 2.09
N VAL A 61 7.30 3.14 2.30
CA VAL A 61 7.19 4.28 1.37
C VAL A 61 7.90 3.92 0.07
N ALA A 62 7.18 4.00 -1.05
CA ALA A 62 7.74 3.70 -2.36
C ALA A 62 8.82 4.72 -2.74
N ASN A 63 9.98 4.23 -3.20
CA ASN A 63 11.08 5.08 -3.64
C ASN A 63 10.75 5.74 -5.00
N THR A 64 11.09 7.02 -5.16
CA THR A 64 10.84 7.77 -6.39
C THR A 64 11.62 7.24 -7.61
N LYS A 65 12.68 6.45 -7.39
CA LYS A 65 13.43 5.77 -8.47
C LYS A 65 12.57 4.70 -9.18
N ASP A 66 11.63 4.07 -8.48
CA ASP A 66 10.71 3.08 -9.07
C ASP A 66 9.64 3.70 -9.98
N LYS A 67 9.41 5.02 -9.90
CA LYS A 67 8.51 5.70 -10.85
C LYS A 67 9.01 5.60 -12.30
N SER A 68 10.30 5.37 -12.52
CA SER A 68 10.86 5.13 -13.86
C SER A 68 10.39 3.83 -14.49
N GLN A 69 10.09 2.80 -13.68
CA GLN A 69 9.53 1.53 -14.17
C GLN A 69 8.03 1.62 -14.46
N ARG A 70 7.29 2.56 -13.85
CA ARG A 70 5.86 2.79 -14.09
C ARG A 70 5.52 3.37 -15.48
N ARG A 71 6.54 3.80 -16.26
CA ARG A 71 6.38 4.46 -17.56
C ARG A 71 6.81 3.61 -18.77
N LYS A 72 7.23 2.37 -18.55
CA LYS A 72 7.45 1.40 -19.63
C LYS A 72 6.26 0.46 -19.74
#